data_AF-A0A6H1ZQ97-F1
#
_entry.id   AF-A0A6H1ZQ97-F1
#
_cell.length_a   1.000
_cell.length_b   1.000
_cell.length_c   1.000
_cell.angle_alpha   90.00
_cell.angle_beta   90.00
_cell.angle_gamma   90.00
#
_symmetry.space_group_name_H-M   'P 1'
#
loop_
_entity.id
_entity.type
_entity.pdbx_description
1 polymer ?
#
loop_
_entity_poly.entity_id
_entity_poly.type
_entity_poly.pdbx_seq_one_letter_code
_entity_poly.pdbx_strand_id
1 'polypeptide(L)'
;MWAMLTDISKQVEWYGERLTPENWKDMITAALNRQKVVPGIEGGFVALGSRTSKMSIREMIDVIDFAYAFGSDPAHPVKWTDPKDKQWE
;
A
#
# COMPACT_ATOMS: atom_id res chain seq x y z
N MET A 1 -6.58 -7.03 -2.29
CA MET A 1 -5.75 -5.83 -2.04
C MET A 1 -5.92 -5.30 -0.61
N TRP A 2 -7.05 -4.70 -0.21
CA TRP A 2 -7.20 -4.10 1.14
C TRP A 2 -6.93 -5.03 2.33
N ALA A 3 -7.27 -6.31 2.23
CA ALA A 3 -6.91 -7.30 3.24
C ALA A 3 -5.38 -7.38 3.45
N MET A 4 -4.62 -7.46 2.36
CA MET A 4 -3.14 -7.48 2.41
C MET A 4 -2.58 -6.21 3.02
N LEU A 5 -3.09 -5.04 2.62
CA LEU A 5 -2.63 -3.77 3.20
C LEU A 5 -2.93 -3.67 4.71
N THR A 6 -4.05 -4.25 5.13
CA THR A 6 -4.40 -4.35 6.56
C THR A 6 -3.44 -5.27 7.29
N ASP A 7 -3.08 -6.41 6.70
CA ASP A 7 -2.13 -7.34 7.29
C ASP A 7 -0.75 -6.71 7.41
N ILE A 8 -0.28 -5.99 6.38
CA ILE A 8 0.96 -5.21 6.43
C ILE A 8 0.88 -4.15 7.53
N SER A 9 -0.17 -3.33 7.55
CA SER A 9 -0.36 -2.25 8.54
C SER A 9 -0.32 -2.74 9.99
N LYS A 10 -0.85 -3.94 10.26
CA LYS A 10 -0.86 -4.52 11.60
C LYS A 10 0.49 -5.09 12.03
N GLN A 11 1.33 -5.49 11.08
CA GLN A 11 2.53 -6.31 11.34
C GLN A 11 3.84 -5.56 11.11
N VAL A 12 3.85 -4.55 10.25
CA VAL A 12 5.06 -3.82 9.86
C VAL A 12 5.11 -2.45 10.52
N GLU A 13 6.19 -2.21 11.24
CA GLU A 13 6.59 -0.87 11.69
C GLU A 13 7.64 -0.34 10.72
N TRP A 14 7.33 0.77 10.06
CA TRP A 14 8.14 1.35 9.00
C TRP A 14 8.89 2.58 9.54
N TYR A 15 10.21 2.46 9.70
CA TYR A 15 11.08 3.52 10.23
C TYR A 15 10.56 4.18 11.53
N GLY A 16 10.00 3.37 12.45
CA GLY A 16 9.47 3.84 13.74
C GLY A 16 8.01 4.29 13.70
N GLU A 17 7.32 4.15 12.57
CA GLU A 17 5.91 4.50 12.43
C GLU A 17 5.08 3.31 11.93
N ARG A 18 3.90 3.12 12.53
CA ARG A 18 2.89 2.21 11.98
C ARG A 18 1.97 2.97 11.03
N LEU A 19 2.14 2.71 9.75
CA LEU A 19 1.29 3.30 8.71
C LEU A 19 -0.07 2.60 8.66
N THR A 20 -1.13 3.38 8.36
CA THR A 20 -2.48 2.86 8.11
C THR A 20 -2.54 2.09 6.78
N PRO A 21 -3.56 1.25 6.53
CA PRO A 21 -3.73 0.58 5.24
C PRO A 21 -3.79 1.56 4.06
N GLU A 22 -4.39 2.73 4.25
CA GLU A 22 -4.45 3.80 3.27
C GLU A 22 -3.06 4.37 2.95
N ASN A 23 -2.24 4.62 3.98
CA ASN A 23 -0.87 5.10 3.80
C ASN A 23 0.00 4.04 3.11
N TRP A 24 -0.17 2.76 3.44
CA TRP A 24 0.49 1.66 2.73
C TRP A 24 0.09 1.58 1.25
N LYS A 25 -1.19 1.79 0.93
CA LYS A 25 -1.66 1.89 -0.46
C LYS A 25 -0.95 3.03 -1.19
N ASP A 26 -0.88 4.20 -0.58
CA ASP A 26 -0.24 5.37 -1.18
C ASP A 26 1.26 5.13 -1.38
N MET A 27 1.96 4.52 -0.42
CA MET A 27 3.38 4.20 -0.52
C MET A 27 3.68 3.16 -1.61
N ILE A 28 2.91 2.07 -1.67
CA ILE A 28 3.09 1.01 -2.69
C ILE A 28 2.82 1.56 -4.08
N THR A 29 1.74 2.33 -4.24
CA THR A 29 1.39 2.91 -5.55
C THR A 29 2.40 3.97 -5.98
N ALA A 30 3.02 4.70 -5.05
CA ALA A 30 4.12 5.62 -5.31
C ALA A 30 5.42 4.91 -5.74
N ALA A 31 5.67 3.70 -5.24
CA ALA A 31 6.83 2.90 -5.66
C ALA A 31 6.71 2.43 -7.12
N LEU A 32 5.48 2.14 -7.58
CA LEU A 32 5.22 1.67 -8.94
C LEU A 32 5.05 2.81 -9.94
N ASN A 33 4.50 3.95 -9.51
CA ASN A 33 4.17 5.07 -10.38
C ASN A 33 4.83 6.35 -9.91
N ARG A 34 5.40 7.10 -10.86
CA ARG A 34 5.92 8.43 -10.57
C ARG A 34 4.80 9.34 -10.07
N GLN A 35 4.96 9.84 -8.84
CA GLN A 35 4.04 10.83 -8.29
C GLN A 35 4.24 12.19 -8.97
N LYS A 36 3.14 12.93 -9.16
CA LYS A 36 3.19 14.31 -9.64
C LYS A 36 3.37 15.23 -8.43
N VAL A 37 4.46 15.98 -8.39
CA VAL A 37 4.68 16.99 -7.34
C VAL A 37 4.24 18.36 -7.85
N VAL A 38 3.45 19.08 -7.06
CA VAL A 38 2.93 20.43 -7.39
C VAL A 38 3.24 21.43 -6.27
N PRO A 39 3.34 22.74 -6.57
CA PRO A 39 3.43 23.76 -5.53
C PRO A 39 2.24 23.72 -4.57
N GLY A 40 2.51 23.85 -3.27
CA GLY A 40 1.48 23.91 -2.24
C GLY A 40 0.78 25.27 -2.17
N ILE A 41 -0.46 25.28 -1.67
CA ILE A 41 -1.27 26.50 -1.54
C ILE A 41 -0.63 27.49 -0.54
N GLU A 42 -0.12 26.97 0.58
CA GLU A 42 0.56 27.74 1.63
C GLU A 42 2.11 27.77 1.43
N GLY A 43 2.57 27.52 0.20
CA GLY A 43 3.98 27.27 -0.11
C GLY A 43 4.38 25.80 0.06
N GLY A 44 5.66 25.51 -0.21
CA GLY A 44 6.18 24.14 -0.22
C GLY A 44 5.68 23.31 -1.42
N PHE A 45 5.66 21.98 -1.26
CA PHE A 45 5.31 21.03 -2.31
C PHE A 45 4.33 19.97 -1.80
N VAL A 46 3.45 19.51 -2.69
CA VAL A 46 2.50 18.42 -2.42
C VAL A 46 2.71 17.34 -3.47
N ALA A 47 2.96 16.10 -3.03
CA ALA A 47 2.98 14.93 -3.90
C ALA A 47 1.55 14.42 -4.11
N LEU A 48 1.11 14.36 -5.36
CA LEU A 48 -0.18 13.81 -5.74
C LEU A 48 -0.03 12.31 -6.02
N GLY A 49 -0.62 11.50 -5.14
CA GLY A 49 -0.66 10.05 -5.29
C GLY A 49 -1.54 9.59 -6.45
N SER A 50 -1.36 8.33 -6.82
CA SER A 50 -2.13 7.68 -7.89
C SER A 50 -3.55 7.38 -7.45
N ARG A 51 -4.52 7.65 -8.32
CA ARG A 51 -5.93 7.28 -8.08
C ARG A 51 -6.14 5.81 -8.47
N THR A 52 -6.04 4.91 -7.50
CA THR A 52 -6.25 3.46 -7.71
C THR A 52 -7.61 3.12 -8.31
N SER A 53 -8.64 3.96 -8.09
CA SER A 53 -9.96 3.80 -8.70
C SER A 53 -10.00 4.04 -10.21
N LYS A 54 -8.93 4.61 -10.79
CA LYS A 54 -8.80 4.84 -12.24
C LYS A 54 -7.76 3.93 -12.89
N MET A 55 -7.14 3.02 -12.12
CA MET A 55 -6.18 2.07 -12.64
C MET A 55 -6.87 1.00 -13.49
N SER A 56 -6.19 0.57 -14.54
CA SER A 56 -6.53 -0.64 -15.28
C SER A 56 -6.35 -1.88 -14.38
N ILE A 57 -6.95 -2.99 -14.81
CA ILE A 57 -6.80 -4.29 -14.13
C ILE A 57 -5.32 -4.67 -14.02
N ARG A 58 -4.53 -4.41 -15.07
CA ARG A 58 -3.10 -4.73 -15.08
C ARG A 58 -2.33 -3.96 -14.03
N GLU A 59 -2.53 -2.64 -13.96
CA GLU A 59 -1.88 -1.82 -12.92
C GLU A 59 -2.29 -2.23 -11.51
N MET A 60 -3.55 -2.65 -11.32
CA MET A 60 -4.01 -3.16 -10.03
C MET A 60 -3.34 -4.50 -9.66
N ILE A 61 -3.11 -5.38 -10.65
CA ILE A 61 -2.34 -6.62 -10.44
C ILE A 61 -0.92 -6.27 -10.01
N ASP A 62 -0.25 -5.34 -10.69
CA ASP A 62 1.10 -4.91 -10.33
C ASP A 62 1.18 -4.38 -8.88
N VAL A 63 0.15 -3.63 -8.43
CA VAL A 63 0.02 -3.16 -7.04
C VAL A 63 -0.11 -4.32 -6.06
N ILE A 64 -0.93 -5.33 -6.37
CA ILE A 64 -1.13 -6.50 -5.52
C ILE A 64 0.16 -7.32 -5.44
N ASP A 65 0.79 -7.58 -6.58
CA ASP A 65 2.03 -8.37 -6.67
C ASP A 65 3.16 -7.69 -5.91
N PHE A 66 3.29 -6.37 -6.03
CA PHE A 66 4.28 -5.60 -5.28
C PHE A 66 4.02 -5.64 -3.76
N ALA A 67 2.75 -5.49 -3.35
CA ALA A 67 2.37 -5.59 -1.94
C ALA A 67 2.69 -6.99 -1.36
N TYR A 68 2.42 -8.03 -2.14
CA TYR A 68 2.72 -9.40 -1.75
C TYR A 68 4.23 -9.63 -1.64
N ALA A 69 4.99 -9.22 -2.66
CA ALA A 69 6.45 -9.33 -2.68
C ALA A 69 7.08 -8.62 -1.48
N PHE A 70 6.60 -7.42 -1.13
CA PHE A 70 7.04 -6.69 0.04
C PHE A 70 6.84 -7.47 1.34
N GLY A 71 5.64 -8.01 1.57
CA GLY A 71 5.36 -8.80 2.79
C GLY A 71 5.94 -10.21 2.79
N SER A 72 6.45 -10.70 1.65
CA SER A 72 7.18 -11.96 1.54
C SER A 72 8.69 -11.81 1.73
N ASP A 73 9.21 -10.58 1.76
CA ASP A 73 10.61 -10.31 2.03
C ASP A 73 10.96 -10.76 3.47
N PRO A 74 12.07 -11.51 3.70
CA PRO A 74 12.51 -11.90 5.03
C PRO A 74 12.74 -10.72 6.00
N ALA A 75 12.99 -9.51 5.50
CA ALA A 75 13.10 -8.30 6.31
C ALA A 75 11.75 -7.82 6.86
N HIS A 76 10.64 -8.14 6.17
CA HIS A 76 9.29 -7.73 6.54
C HIS A 76 8.29 -8.90 6.42
N PRO A 77 8.46 -9.98 7.19
CA PRO A 77 7.65 -11.18 7.03
C PRO A 77 6.21 -10.94 7.52
N VAL A 78 5.29 -10.77 6.59
CA VAL A 78 3.86 -10.60 6.85
C VAL A 78 3.15 -11.94 6.79
N LYS A 79 2.41 -12.27 7.85
CA LYS A 79 1.48 -13.40 7.82
C LYS A 79 0.18 -12.96 7.16
N TRP A 80 -0.12 -13.53 6.00
CA TRP A 80 -1.32 -13.22 5.23
C TRP A 80 -2.54 -13.92 5.81
N THR A 81 -3.64 -13.17 5.97
CA THR A 81 -4.94 -13.74 6.32
C THR A 81 -5.67 -14.18 5.05
N ASP A 82 -6.06 -15.46 4.96
CA ASP A 82 -6.92 -15.91 3.86
C ASP A 82 -8.37 -15.45 4.15
N PRO A 83 -9.08 -14.83 3.19
CA PRO A 83 -10.50 -14.53 3.33
C PRO A 83 -11.36 -15.73 3.74
N LYS A 84 -10.95 -16.96 3.41
CA LYS A 84 -11.65 -18.20 3.79
C LYS A 84 -11.55 -18.53 5.28
N ASP A 85 -10.53 -18.02 5.96
CA ASP A 85 -10.32 -18.23 7.39
C ASP A 85 -11.16 -17.28 8.25
N LYS A 86 -11.85 -16.31 7.63
CA LYS A 86 -12.82 -15.46 8.32
C LYS A 86 -14.07 -16.27 8.60
N GLN A 87 -14.17 -16.82 9.81
CA GLN A 87 -15.44 -17.28 10.35
C GLN A 87 -16.36 -16.05 10.46
N TRP A 88 -17.43 -16.07 9.68
CA TRP A 88 -18.51 -15.11 9.81
C TRP A 88 -19.46 -15.65 10.89
N GLU A 89 -19.46 -15.04 12.07
CA GLU A 89 -20.51 -15.22 13.07
C GLU A 89 -21.79 -14.48 12.67
#